data_AF-A0A059F3R0-F1
#
_entry.id   AF-A0A059F3R0-F1
#
_cell.length_a   1.000
_cell.length_b   1.000
_cell.length_c   1.000
_cell.angle_alpha   90.00
_cell.angle_beta   90.00
_cell.angle_gamma   90.00
#
_symmetry.space_group_name_H-M   'P 1'
#
loop_
_entity.id
_entity.type
_entity.pdbx_description
1 polymer ?
#
loop_
_entity_poly.entity_id
_entity_poly.type
_entity_poly.pdbx_seq_one_letter_code
_entity_poly.pdbx_strand_id
1 'polypeptide(L)'
;MLIILLKLCQCRKIDQYFLIRAIDILQAIINIYKDNSEYSNRKMEVMFNDVNDLLNDHIYPLNYKFNTFSCMRKRFNYSGNIILSDEEDFKDLKDRILNNIESCIQENKDKFFNRTFVNITSFYHNDSLEVFKQYFLGGYPSLGMNLIFLEMFLKATSKNLCLSNNNDFCLILNEDLAELYNPYSKGYISLQN
;
A
#
# COMPACT_ATOMS: atom_id res chain seq x y z
N MET A 1 2.22 17.54 4.68
CA MET A 1 3.19 17.73 5.78
C MET A 1 4.55 17.30 5.26
N LEU A 2 5.59 18.03 5.69
CA LEU A 2 6.88 18.24 5.03
C LEU A 2 7.72 16.97 4.82
N ILE A 3 8.37 16.91 3.65
CA ILE A 3 9.48 16.02 3.28
C ILE A 3 10.60 16.14 4.33
N ILE A 4 11.08 15.01 4.87
CA ILE A 4 12.34 15.00 5.64
C ILE A 4 13.46 14.48 4.73
N LEU A 5 14.22 15.43 4.17
CA LEU A 5 15.55 15.23 3.62
C LEU A 5 16.56 15.30 4.77
N LEU A 6 17.09 14.16 5.21
CA LEU A 6 18.23 14.12 6.13
C LEU A 6 19.54 14.12 5.32
N LYS A 7 20.16 15.29 5.21
CA LYS A 7 21.55 15.46 4.75
C LYS A 7 22.49 15.30 5.95
N LEU A 8 23.27 14.23 6.01
CA LEU A 8 24.56 14.23 6.72
C LEU A 8 25.53 13.23 6.02
N CYS A 9 26.63 13.80 5.52
CA CYS A 9 27.88 13.17 5.08
C CYS A 9 27.92 12.38 3.75
N GLN A 10 28.84 12.80 2.88
CA GLN A 10 29.17 12.23 1.58
C GLN A 10 29.70 10.80 1.72
N CYS A 11 28.88 9.81 1.35
CA CYS A 11 29.22 8.53 0.71
C CYS A 11 27.94 7.67 0.66
N ARG A 12 27.57 7.21 -0.54
CA ARG A 12 26.39 6.37 -0.91
C ARG A 12 25.14 7.16 -1.29
N LYS A 13 24.52 6.75 -2.40
CA LYS A 13 23.19 7.18 -2.85
C LYS A 13 22.26 7.13 -1.62
N ILE A 14 21.57 8.22 -1.30
CA ILE A 14 20.45 8.14 -0.36
C ILE A 14 19.40 7.34 -1.12
N ASP A 15 19.12 6.11 -0.65
CA ASP A 15 18.06 5.30 -1.23
C ASP A 15 16.77 6.13 -1.12
N GLN A 16 16.18 6.48 -2.27
CA GLN A 16 14.91 7.19 -2.29
C GLN A 16 13.83 6.17 -1.91
N TYR A 17 13.12 6.44 -0.82
CA TYR A 17 12.01 5.60 -0.39
C TYR A 17 10.82 6.44 0.07
N PHE A 18 9.63 5.84 0.00
CA PHE A 18 8.41 6.39 0.56
C PHE A 18 7.99 5.58 1.79
N LEU A 19 7.53 6.29 2.83
CA LEU A 19 6.88 5.69 3.99
C LEU A 19 5.37 5.84 3.83
N ILE A 20 4.68 4.72 3.81
CA ILE A 20 3.24 4.66 3.57
C ILE A 20 2.60 4.02 4.80
N ARG A 21 1.71 4.73 5.49
CA ARG A 21 1.03 4.19 6.67
C ARG A 21 -0.01 3.16 6.24
N ALA A 22 -0.02 2.00 6.88
CA ALA A 22 -0.96 0.91 6.57
C ALA A 22 -2.42 1.35 6.71
N ILE A 23 -2.71 2.13 7.76
CA ILE A 23 -4.06 2.67 8.01
C ILE A 23 -4.53 3.57 6.86
N ASP A 24 -3.65 4.42 6.31
CA ASP A 24 -4.01 5.35 5.24
C ASP A 24 -4.40 4.60 3.96
N ILE A 25 -3.70 3.51 3.63
CA ILE A 25 -4.02 2.65 2.48
C ILE A 25 -5.43 2.07 2.63
N LEU A 26 -5.71 1.46 3.79
CA LEU A 26 -6.96 0.77 4.06
C LEU A 26 -8.15 1.75 4.09
N GLN A 27 -7.97 2.89 4.76
CA GLN A 27 -8.99 3.93 4.79
C GLN A 27 -9.27 4.52 3.40
N ALA A 28 -8.23 4.71 2.57
CA ALA A 28 -8.41 5.20 1.21
C ALA A 28 -9.25 4.23 0.36
N ILE A 29 -9.01 2.92 0.45
CA ILE A 29 -9.81 1.89 -0.22
C ILE A 29 -11.28 1.98 0.24
N ILE A 30 -11.48 2.02 1.56
CA ILE A 30 -12.81 2.03 2.17
C ILE A 30 -13.60 3.28 1.75
N ASN A 31 -12.97 4.45 1.76
CA ASN A 31 -13.62 5.70 1.42
C ASN A 31 -13.97 5.76 -0.07
N ILE A 32 -13.04 5.39 -0.96
CA ILE A 32 -13.30 5.38 -2.41
C ILE A 32 -14.46 4.45 -2.77
N TYR A 33 -14.55 3.27 -2.12
CA TYR A 33 -15.65 2.34 -2.38
C TYR A 33 -17.00 2.91 -1.90
N LYS A 34 -17.06 3.51 -0.71
CA LYS A 34 -18.30 4.11 -0.16
C LYS A 34 -18.81 5.27 -1.00
N ASP A 35 -17.90 6.09 -1.54
CA ASP A 35 -18.25 7.32 -2.25
C ASP A 35 -18.66 7.07 -3.71
N ASN A 36 -18.28 5.93 -4.31
CA ASN A 36 -18.49 5.68 -5.73
C ASN A 36 -19.31 4.41 -6.02
N SER A 37 -20.58 4.61 -6.37
CA SER A 37 -21.49 3.53 -6.77
C SER A 37 -21.05 2.76 -8.01
N GLU A 38 -20.15 3.31 -8.83
CA GLU A 38 -19.64 2.66 -10.04
C GLU A 38 -18.80 1.40 -9.75
N TYR A 39 -18.28 1.27 -8.53
CA TYR A 39 -17.55 0.08 -8.08
C TYR A 39 -18.44 -0.94 -7.37
N SER A 40 -19.76 -0.68 -7.28
CA SER A 40 -20.71 -1.53 -6.59
C SER A 40 -20.97 -2.83 -7.38
N ASN A 41 -20.19 -3.86 -7.07
CA ASN A 41 -20.49 -5.24 -7.43
C ASN A 41 -20.18 -6.17 -6.26
N ARG A 42 -20.74 -7.38 -6.28
CA ARG A 42 -20.61 -8.37 -5.21
C ARG A 42 -19.15 -8.69 -4.83
N LYS A 43 -18.26 -8.72 -5.81
CA LYS A 43 -16.85 -9.06 -5.59
C LYS A 43 -16.11 -7.92 -4.88
N MET A 44 -16.38 -6.68 -5.29
CA MET A 44 -15.87 -5.49 -4.63
C MET A 44 -16.43 -5.33 -3.22
N GLU A 45 -17.68 -5.70 -2.99
CA GLU A 45 -18.28 -5.72 -1.66
C GLU A 45 -17.57 -6.70 -0.73
N VAL A 46 -17.30 -7.93 -1.19
CA VAL A 46 -16.52 -8.92 -0.44
C VAL A 46 -15.12 -8.40 -0.13
N MET A 47 -14.43 -7.87 -1.14
CA MET A 47 -13.09 -7.29 -0.98
C MET A 47 -13.09 -6.13 0.03
N PHE A 48 -14.10 -5.27 -0.02
CA PHE A 48 -14.25 -4.16 0.91
C PHE A 48 -14.48 -4.65 2.35
N ASN A 49 -15.33 -5.66 2.54
CA ASN A 49 -15.58 -6.24 3.86
C ASN A 49 -14.30 -6.86 4.42
N ASP A 50 -13.58 -7.66 3.64
CA ASP A 50 -12.30 -8.23 4.08
C ASP A 50 -11.26 -7.11 4.41
N VAL A 51 -11.20 -6.03 3.63
CA VAL A 51 -10.34 -4.87 3.92
C VAL A 51 -10.74 -4.16 5.22
N ASN A 52 -12.04 -4.06 5.49
CA ASN A 52 -12.57 -3.48 6.72
C ASN A 52 -12.26 -4.35 7.94
N ASP A 53 -12.38 -5.68 7.82
CA ASP A 53 -12.00 -6.63 8.87
C ASP A 53 -10.49 -6.55 9.13
N LEU A 54 -9.67 -6.47 8.08
CA LEU A 54 -8.22 -6.29 8.20
C LEU A 54 -7.89 -5.02 8.98
N LEU A 55 -8.57 -3.91 8.68
CA LEU A 55 -8.36 -2.65 9.37
C LEU A 55 -8.77 -2.72 10.86
N ASN A 56 -9.96 -3.25 11.15
CA ASN A 56 -10.56 -3.18 12.47
C ASN A 56 -10.02 -4.25 13.43
N ASP A 57 -9.82 -5.46 12.95
CA ASP A 57 -9.51 -6.60 13.81
C ASP A 57 -7.99 -6.80 13.97
N HIS A 58 -7.21 -6.34 12.99
CA HIS A 58 -5.76 -6.55 12.99
C HIS A 58 -4.96 -5.26 13.05
N ILE A 59 -5.21 -4.29 12.16
CA ILE A 59 -4.33 -3.11 12.04
C ILE A 59 -4.55 -2.09 13.16
N TYR A 60 -5.79 -1.73 13.51
CA TYR A 60 -6.02 -0.81 14.63
C TYR A 60 -5.52 -1.38 15.97
N PRO A 61 -5.80 -2.65 16.35
CA PRO A 61 -5.29 -3.23 17.57
C PRO A 61 -3.77 -3.29 17.59
N LEU A 62 -3.14 -3.61 16.46
CA LEU A 62 -1.68 -3.60 16.35
C LEU A 62 -1.12 -2.18 16.54
N ASN A 63 -1.68 -1.17 15.88
CA ASN A 63 -1.21 0.21 16.00
C ASN A 63 -1.39 0.74 17.43
N TYR A 64 -2.50 0.37 18.10
CA TYR A 64 -2.70 0.65 19.52
C TYR A 64 -1.62 0.00 20.40
N LYS A 65 -1.30 -1.28 20.15
CA LYS A 65 -0.24 -1.98 20.87
C LYS A 65 1.12 -1.31 20.65
N PHE A 66 1.44 -0.87 19.44
CA PHE A 66 2.68 -0.15 19.16
C PHE A 66 2.75 1.19 19.87
N ASN A 67 1.65 1.93 19.99
CA ASN A 67 1.63 3.19 20.74
C ASN A 67 1.75 2.97 22.25
N THR A 68 1.10 1.94 22.78
CA THR A 68 0.98 1.71 24.23
C THR A 68 2.20 0.97 24.82
N PHE A 69 2.73 -0.03 24.12
CA PHE A 69 3.69 -0.97 24.70
C PHE A 69 5.08 -0.87 24.08
N SER A 70 6.05 -0.36 24.84
CA SER A 70 7.44 -0.22 24.39
C SER A 70 8.12 -1.57 24.07
N CYS A 71 7.74 -2.64 24.77
CA CYS A 71 8.21 -3.99 24.50
C CYS A 71 7.79 -4.50 23.12
N MET A 72 6.57 -4.15 22.67
CA MET A 72 6.07 -4.52 21.33
C MET A 72 6.88 -3.83 20.24
N ARG A 73 7.14 -2.52 20.39
CA ARG A 73 7.99 -1.76 19.46
C ARG A 73 9.40 -2.35 19.37
N LYS A 74 10.02 -2.64 20.53
CA LYS A 74 11.33 -3.28 20.58
C LYS A 74 11.33 -4.61 19.84
N ARG A 75 10.37 -5.49 20.14
CA ARG A 75 10.25 -6.79 19.47
C ARG A 75 10.14 -6.65 17.96
N PHE A 76 9.24 -5.79 17.49
CA PHE A 76 9.09 -5.51 16.06
C PHE A 76 10.38 -4.98 15.43
N ASN A 77 11.08 -4.04 16.07
CA ASN A 77 12.35 -3.53 15.56
C ASN A 77 13.48 -4.59 15.52
N TYR A 78 13.42 -5.60 16.39
CA TYR A 78 14.42 -6.69 16.43
C TYR A 78 14.14 -7.79 15.41
N SER A 79 12.89 -8.25 15.31
CA SER A 79 12.54 -9.41 14.47
C SER A 79 11.98 -9.01 13.11
N GLY A 80 11.38 -7.82 13.00
CA GLY A 80 10.52 -7.43 11.88
C GLY A 80 9.31 -8.35 11.69
N ASN A 81 9.13 -9.35 12.56
CA ASN A 81 7.98 -10.23 12.56
C ASN A 81 6.84 -9.50 13.25
N ILE A 82 5.78 -9.33 12.48
CA ILE A 82 4.52 -8.83 13.00
C ILE A 82 3.77 -10.06 13.47
N ILE A 83 3.39 -10.07 14.74
CA ILE A 83 2.62 -11.16 15.37
C ILE A 83 1.37 -11.53 14.54
N LEU A 84 0.85 -10.59 13.75
CA LEU A 84 -0.22 -10.83 12.78
C LEU A 84 0.04 -12.01 11.84
N SER A 85 1.28 -12.29 11.45
CA SER A 85 1.57 -13.35 10.47
C SER A 85 1.42 -14.77 11.02
N ASP A 86 1.31 -14.93 12.33
CA ASP A 86 1.26 -16.23 13.01
C ASP A 86 -0.16 -16.61 13.46
N GLU A 87 -1.13 -15.71 13.37
CA GLU A 87 -2.55 -15.98 13.70
C GLU A 87 -3.27 -16.52 12.45
N GLU A 88 -3.95 -17.66 12.58
CA GLU A 88 -4.58 -18.40 11.48
C GLU A 88 -5.67 -17.56 10.78
N ASP A 89 -6.43 -16.80 11.56
CA ASP A 89 -7.47 -15.87 11.09
C ASP A 89 -6.91 -14.77 10.18
N PHE A 90 -5.78 -14.15 10.58
CA PHE A 90 -5.10 -13.15 9.75
C PHE A 90 -4.59 -13.75 8.46
N LYS A 91 -4.02 -14.95 8.51
CA LYS A 91 -3.49 -15.63 7.32
C LYS A 91 -4.60 -15.91 6.31
N ASP A 92 -5.72 -16.46 6.77
CA ASP A 92 -6.87 -16.73 5.91
C ASP A 92 -7.44 -15.44 5.31
N LEU A 93 -7.57 -14.38 6.12
CA LEU A 93 -8.02 -13.08 5.66
C LEU A 93 -7.07 -12.48 4.61
N LYS A 94 -5.76 -12.51 4.89
CA LYS A 94 -4.72 -12.06 3.95
C LYS A 94 -4.82 -12.80 2.63
N ASP A 95 -4.95 -14.12 2.65
CA ASP A 95 -5.02 -14.93 1.43
C ASP A 95 -6.30 -14.62 0.63
N ARG A 96 -7.45 -14.44 1.29
CA ARG A 96 -8.69 -13.99 0.63
C ARG A 96 -8.51 -12.65 -0.07
N ILE A 97 -7.95 -11.67 0.63
CA ILE A 97 -7.70 -10.34 0.09
C ILE A 97 -6.76 -10.43 -1.12
N LEU A 98 -5.61 -11.10 -0.99
CA LEU A 98 -4.63 -11.23 -2.05
C LEU A 98 -5.20 -11.91 -3.31
N ASN A 99 -5.99 -12.97 -3.14
CA ASN A 99 -6.64 -13.67 -4.26
C ASN A 99 -7.66 -12.79 -4.99
N ASN A 100 -8.26 -11.81 -4.29
CA ASN A 100 -9.24 -10.91 -4.87
C ASN A 100 -8.61 -9.68 -5.55
N ILE A 101 -7.46 -9.17 -5.06
CA ILE A 101 -6.84 -7.94 -5.60
C ILE A 101 -6.64 -8.02 -7.11
N GLU A 102 -5.89 -9.01 -7.58
CA GLU A 102 -5.49 -9.10 -8.99
C GLU A 102 -6.71 -9.18 -9.90
N SER A 103 -7.68 -10.01 -9.52
CA SER A 103 -8.87 -10.21 -10.32
C SER A 103 -9.81 -9.00 -10.31
N CYS A 104 -9.92 -8.27 -9.19
CA CYS A 104 -10.63 -6.99 -9.14
C CYS A 104 -9.99 -5.93 -10.05
N ILE A 105 -8.66 -5.82 -10.03
CA ILE A 105 -7.93 -4.88 -10.90
C ILE A 105 -8.09 -5.29 -12.37
N GLN A 106 -7.93 -6.56 -12.73
CA GLN A 106 -8.00 -7.03 -14.12
C GLN A 106 -9.39 -6.92 -14.75
N GLU A 107 -10.47 -7.12 -13.97
CA GLU A 107 -11.84 -6.97 -14.47
C GLU A 107 -12.20 -5.50 -14.77
N ASN A 108 -11.61 -4.56 -14.03
CA ASN A 108 -11.95 -3.13 -14.13
C ASN A 108 -10.91 -2.29 -14.88
N LYS A 109 -9.67 -2.78 -14.97
CA LYS A 109 -8.50 -2.17 -15.65
C LYS A 109 -8.41 -0.68 -15.40
N ASP A 110 -8.34 0.11 -16.47
CA ASP A 110 -8.21 1.57 -16.45
C ASP A 110 -9.30 2.29 -15.63
N LYS A 111 -10.47 1.68 -15.35
CA LYS A 111 -11.50 2.29 -14.49
C LYS A 111 -11.08 2.43 -13.03
N PHE A 112 -10.12 1.62 -12.58
CA PHE A 112 -9.57 1.71 -11.23
C PHE A 112 -8.46 2.77 -11.11
N PHE A 113 -7.99 3.27 -12.24
CA PHE A 113 -6.93 4.27 -12.31
C PHE A 113 -7.51 5.63 -12.70
N ASN A 114 -7.13 6.65 -11.95
CA ASN A 114 -7.56 8.00 -12.27
C ASN A 114 -6.96 8.43 -13.62
N ARG A 115 -7.76 8.95 -14.55
CA ARG A 115 -7.27 9.32 -15.89
C ARG A 115 -6.19 10.39 -15.86
N THR A 116 -6.29 11.36 -14.94
CA THR A 116 -5.26 12.39 -14.79
C THR A 116 -3.94 11.80 -14.31
N PHE A 117 -4.01 10.86 -13.35
CA PHE A 117 -2.84 10.08 -12.94
C PHE A 117 -2.22 9.34 -14.14
N VAL A 118 -3.02 8.54 -14.86
CA VAL A 118 -2.55 7.77 -16.03
C VAL A 118 -1.89 8.66 -17.09
N ASN A 119 -2.48 9.82 -17.38
CA ASN A 119 -1.94 10.76 -18.37
C ASN A 119 -0.60 11.38 -17.94
N ILE A 120 -0.41 11.61 -16.65
CA ILE A 120 0.86 12.16 -16.12
C ILE A 120 1.92 11.06 -16.07
N THR A 121 1.54 9.85 -15.65
CA THR A 121 2.49 8.76 -15.43
C THR A 121 2.86 7.97 -16.67
N SER A 122 2.12 8.13 -17.78
CA SER A 122 2.45 7.46 -19.04
C SER A 122 3.84 7.84 -19.56
N PHE A 123 4.28 9.08 -19.34
CA PHE A 123 5.63 9.54 -19.68
C PHE A 123 6.73 8.90 -18.81
N TYR A 124 6.35 8.41 -17.62
CA TYR A 124 7.25 7.82 -16.64
C TYR A 124 7.10 6.29 -16.53
N HIS A 125 6.45 5.62 -17.48
CA HIS A 125 6.11 4.20 -17.37
C HIS A 125 7.31 3.27 -17.07
N ASN A 126 8.53 3.65 -17.49
CA ASN A 126 9.76 2.91 -17.21
C ASN A 126 10.47 3.33 -15.91
N ASP A 127 10.10 4.47 -15.31
CA ASP A 127 10.61 4.94 -14.03
C ASP A 127 9.56 4.66 -12.95
N SER A 128 9.63 3.45 -12.40
CA SER A 128 8.64 2.95 -11.43
C SER A 128 8.54 3.86 -10.22
N LEU A 129 9.66 4.36 -9.70
CA LEU A 129 9.65 5.21 -8.51
C LEU A 129 8.97 6.56 -8.80
N GLU A 130 9.18 7.13 -9.99
CA GLU A 130 8.49 8.36 -10.40
C GLU A 130 6.98 8.13 -10.58
N VAL A 131 6.53 6.98 -11.09
CA VAL A 131 5.10 6.64 -11.16
C VAL A 131 4.45 6.71 -9.77
N PHE A 132 5.05 6.07 -8.76
CA PHE A 132 4.55 6.13 -7.39
C PHE A 132 4.65 7.54 -6.79
N LYS A 133 5.72 8.28 -7.10
CA LYS A 133 5.89 9.66 -6.66
C LYS A 133 4.77 10.57 -7.17
N GLN A 134 4.40 10.46 -8.43
CA GLN A 134 3.31 11.23 -9.02
C GLN A 134 1.96 10.91 -8.38
N TYR A 135 1.74 9.66 -7.95
CA TYR A 135 0.56 9.31 -7.15
C TYR A 135 0.52 10.09 -5.83
N PHE A 136 1.63 10.10 -5.07
CA PHE A 136 1.70 10.79 -3.78
C PHE A 136 1.61 12.31 -3.90
N LEU A 137 2.22 12.91 -4.93
CA LEU A 137 2.20 14.35 -5.14
C LEU A 137 0.88 14.85 -5.70
N GLY A 138 0.28 14.08 -6.59
CA GLY A 138 -0.90 14.49 -7.36
C GLY A 138 -2.21 14.45 -6.58
N GLY A 139 -2.26 13.68 -5.49
CA GLY A 139 -3.48 13.51 -4.69
C GLY A 139 -4.63 12.92 -5.51
N TYR A 140 -4.33 12.13 -6.55
CA TYR A 140 -5.31 11.54 -7.44
C TYR A 140 -5.84 10.24 -6.84
N PRO A 141 -7.09 10.19 -6.31
CA PRO A 141 -7.60 8.96 -5.72
C PRO A 141 -7.71 7.89 -6.80
N SER A 142 -7.03 6.77 -6.61
CA SER A 142 -7.09 5.62 -7.51
C SER A 142 -7.25 4.36 -6.67
N LEU A 143 -8.39 3.68 -6.84
CA LEU A 143 -8.63 2.41 -6.18
C LEU A 143 -7.58 1.38 -6.59
N GLY A 144 -7.19 1.35 -7.87
CA GLY A 144 -6.14 0.48 -8.39
C GLY A 144 -4.81 0.67 -7.67
N MET A 145 -4.34 1.91 -7.53
CA MET A 145 -3.10 2.20 -6.79
C MET A 145 -3.21 1.81 -5.32
N ASN A 146 -4.34 2.10 -4.65
CA ASN A 146 -4.52 1.70 -3.26
C ASN A 146 -4.55 0.18 -3.06
N LEU A 147 -5.17 -0.56 -4.00
CA LEU A 147 -5.13 -2.02 -4.01
C LEU A 147 -3.73 -2.58 -4.26
N ILE A 148 -2.93 -1.93 -5.12
CA ILE A 148 -1.52 -2.28 -5.31
C ILE A 148 -0.73 -2.07 -4.01
N PHE A 149 -0.92 -0.94 -3.31
CA PHE A 149 -0.26 -0.73 -2.01
C PHE A 149 -0.68 -1.75 -0.96
N LEU A 150 -1.95 -2.14 -0.95
CA LEU A 150 -2.43 -3.20 -0.07
C LEU A 150 -1.76 -4.54 -0.40
N GLU A 151 -1.62 -4.87 -1.68
CA GLU A 151 -0.91 -6.08 -2.12
C GLU A 151 0.55 -6.06 -1.66
N MET A 152 1.24 -4.93 -1.89
CA MET A 152 2.62 -4.71 -1.47
C MET A 152 2.76 -4.89 0.04
N PHE A 153 1.85 -4.30 0.82
CA PHE A 153 1.82 -4.40 2.27
C PHE A 153 1.63 -5.84 2.76
N LEU A 154 0.66 -6.56 2.20
CA LEU A 154 0.36 -7.94 2.61
C LEU A 154 1.47 -8.93 2.21
N LYS A 155 2.19 -8.65 1.12
CA LYS A 155 3.35 -9.45 0.66
C LYS A 155 4.69 -8.94 1.19
N ALA A 156 4.71 -7.83 1.93
CA ALA A 156 5.94 -7.21 2.39
C ALA A 156 6.74 -8.15 3.30
N THR A 157 8.05 -8.13 3.11
CA THR A 157 8.97 -8.75 4.07
C THR A 157 9.30 -7.78 5.19
N SER A 158 9.89 -8.29 6.28
CA SER A 158 10.34 -7.46 7.41
C SER A 158 11.23 -6.28 7.01
N LYS A 159 11.98 -6.38 5.90
CA LYS A 159 12.83 -5.30 5.39
C LYS A 159 12.05 -4.12 4.81
N ASN A 160 10.81 -4.36 4.38
CA ASN A 160 9.94 -3.36 3.78
C ASN A 160 8.94 -2.80 4.80
N LEU A 161 9.09 -3.13 6.09
CA LEU A 161 8.12 -2.76 7.11
C LEU A 161 8.85 -2.03 8.24
N CYS A 162 8.28 -0.94 8.71
CA CYS A 162 8.85 -0.17 9.81
C CYS A 162 7.77 0.49 10.67
N LEU A 163 8.22 1.07 11.77
CA LEU A 163 7.42 2.02 12.54
C LEU A 163 7.87 3.44 12.19
N SER A 164 6.92 4.35 12.00
CA SER A 164 7.21 5.78 11.88
C SER A 164 7.73 6.35 13.21
N ASN A 165 8.15 7.61 13.21
CA ASN A 165 8.51 8.32 14.45
C ASN A 165 7.34 8.40 15.45
N ASN A 166 6.10 8.32 14.95
CA ASN A 166 4.88 8.28 15.77
C ASN A 166 4.45 6.85 16.12
N ASN A 167 5.31 5.86 15.86
CA ASN A 167 5.03 4.43 16.03
C ASN A 167 3.89 3.90 15.14
N ASP A 168 3.58 4.59 14.04
CA ASP A 168 2.61 4.10 13.06
C ASP A 168 3.22 2.97 12.23
N PHE A 169 2.44 1.93 11.97
CA PHE A 169 2.88 0.83 11.15
C PHE A 169 2.93 1.21 9.65
N CYS A 170 4.12 1.10 9.04
CA CYS A 170 4.41 1.61 7.71
C CYS A 170 5.01 0.55 6.78
N LEU A 171 4.65 0.66 5.50
CA LEU A 171 5.34 0.08 4.36
C LEU A 171 6.44 1.04 3.89
N ILE A 172 7.63 0.49 3.65
CA ILE A 172 8.75 1.13 2.98
C ILE A 172 8.71 0.73 1.50
N LEU A 173 8.36 1.70 0.65
CA LEU A 173 8.47 1.57 -0.79
C LEU A 173 9.85 2.04 -1.24
N ASN A 174 10.69 1.10 -1.68
CA ASN A 174 11.97 1.36 -2.30
C ASN A 174 11.89 1.10 -3.82
N GLU A 175 13.01 1.29 -4.52
CA GLU A 175 13.12 1.08 -5.97
C GLU A 175 12.75 -0.37 -6.37
N ASP A 176 13.31 -1.38 -5.71
CA ASP A 176 13.01 -2.79 -5.99
C ASP A 176 11.50 -3.11 -5.89
N LEU A 177 10.85 -2.62 -4.84
CA LEU A 177 9.42 -2.85 -4.64
C LEU A 177 8.58 -2.02 -5.62
N ALA A 178 9.03 -0.82 -5.98
CA ALA A 178 8.38 -0.01 -7.01
C ALA A 178 8.41 -0.72 -8.37
N GLU A 179 9.56 -1.27 -8.78
CA GLU A 179 9.70 -2.03 -10.03
C GLU A 179 8.77 -3.25 -10.06
N LEU A 180 8.74 -4.02 -8.96
CA LEU A 180 7.94 -5.24 -8.89
C LEU A 180 6.43 -4.99 -9.01
N TYR A 181 5.96 -3.81 -8.59
CA TYR A 181 4.53 -3.47 -8.54
C TYR A 181 4.16 -2.29 -9.43
N ASN A 182 5.02 -1.90 -10.37
CA ASN A 182 4.69 -0.88 -11.34
C ASN A 182 3.40 -1.28 -12.11
N PRO A 183 2.33 -0.47 -12.08
CA PRO A 183 1.06 -0.81 -12.67
C PRO A 183 1.12 -0.99 -14.20
N TYR A 184 2.07 -0.34 -14.88
CA TYR A 184 2.32 -0.54 -16.31
C TYR A 184 2.94 -1.91 -16.59
N SER A 185 3.98 -2.28 -15.83
CA SER A 185 4.65 -3.58 -15.95
C SER A 185 3.73 -4.76 -15.61
N LYS A 186 2.78 -4.54 -14.70
CA LYS A 186 1.72 -5.51 -14.36
C LYS A 186 0.61 -5.60 -15.42
N GLY A 187 0.61 -4.72 -16.41
CA GLY A 187 -0.43 -4.66 -17.44
C GLY A 187 -1.78 -4.18 -16.92
N TYR A 188 -1.81 -3.49 -15.78
CA TYR A 188 -3.04 -2.93 -15.19
C TYR A 188 -3.45 -1.61 -15.83
N ILE A 189 -2.47 -0.85 -16.31
CA ILE A 189 -2.67 0.39 -17.08
C ILE A 189 -2.13 0.15 -18.49
N SER A 190 -2.94 0.46 -19.49
CA SER A 190 -2.52 0.38 -20.89
C SER A 190 -1.78 1.66 -21.32
N LEU A 191 -0.66 1.52 -22.04
CA LEU A 191 -0.06 2.65 -22.74
C LEU A 191 -0.97 3.03 -23.92
N GLN A 192 -1.50 4.25 -23.90
CA GLN A 192 -2.17 4.80 -25.08
C GLN A 192 -1.07 5.19 -26.07
N ASN A 193 -0.93 4.41 -27.14
CA ASN A 193 -0.05 4.70 -28.28
C ASN A 193 -0.59 5.86 -29.11
#